data_AF-A0A535E345-F1
#
_entry.id   AF-A0A535E345-F1
#
_cell.length_a   1.000
_cell.length_b   1.000
_cell.length_c   1.000
_cell.angle_alpha   90.00
_cell.angle_beta   90.00
_cell.angle_gamma   90.00
#
_symmetry.space_group_name_H-M   'P 1'
#
loop_
_entity.id
_entity.type
_entity.pdbx_description
1 polymer ?
#
loop_
_entity_poly.entity_id
_entity_poly.type
_entity_poly.pdbx_seq_one_letter_code
_entity_poly.pdbx_strand_id
1 'polypeptide(L)'
;MTCPRCGLALLPVARFCARCGARLTAAPGAAAMDAPVWLLALLWVGAAGLLAAAAFYLALAAGLIQPGPIDPSVDPAQVRPSAAIFAACAASLAAGHVVAAVGLMGRRSWARTFATLVCVVWALTCVGLPVGLLGIAALWRPRRPARDVGTAGAIR
;
A
#
# COMPACT_ATOMS: atom_id res chain seq x y z
N MET A 1 -30.87 9.37 9.53
CA MET A 1 -30.97 10.00 8.18
C MET A 1 -32.33 9.68 7.59
N THR A 2 -32.92 10.55 6.76
CA THR A 2 -34.25 10.33 6.16
C THR A 2 -34.12 9.95 4.68
N CYS A 3 -35.05 9.14 4.16
CA CYS A 3 -35.07 8.85 2.73
C CYS A 3 -35.47 10.11 1.96
N PRO A 4 -34.69 10.56 0.97
CA PRO A 4 -35.05 11.73 0.16
C PRO A 4 -36.29 11.50 -0.70
N ARG A 5 -36.68 10.23 -0.94
CA ARG A 5 -37.81 9.86 -1.80
C ARG A 5 -39.13 9.73 -1.05
N CYS A 6 -39.11 9.22 0.19
CA CYS A 6 -40.34 8.89 0.92
C CYS A 6 -40.36 9.35 2.38
N GLY A 7 -39.34 10.10 2.82
CA GLY A 7 -39.26 10.70 4.15
C GLY A 7 -39.07 9.73 5.32
N LEU A 8 -38.95 8.41 5.07
CA LEU A 8 -38.81 7.42 6.14
C LEU A 8 -37.53 7.69 6.94
N ALA A 9 -37.61 7.68 8.27
CA ALA A 9 -36.44 7.66 9.14
C ALA A 9 -35.71 6.32 8.99
N LEU A 10 -34.42 6.38 8.66
CA LEU A 10 -33.59 5.20 8.43
C LEU A 10 -32.42 5.16 9.39
N LEU A 11 -32.05 3.91 9.70
CA LEU A 11 -30.77 3.64 10.33
C LEU A 11 -29.64 4.13 9.43
N PRO A 12 -28.57 4.69 10.00
CA PRO A 12 -27.44 5.24 9.23
C PRO A 12 -26.71 4.19 8.38
N VAL A 13 -26.88 2.90 8.67
CA VAL A 13 -26.29 1.77 7.92
C VAL A 13 -27.19 1.26 6.77
N ALA A 14 -28.42 1.75 6.64
CA ALA A 14 -29.36 1.26 5.64
C ALA A 14 -28.91 1.63 4.21
N ARG A 15 -28.62 0.61 3.39
CA ARG A 15 -28.25 0.78 1.96
C ARG A 15 -29.46 1.00 1.05
N PHE A 16 -30.63 0.59 1.51
CA PHE A 16 -31.90 0.67 0.79
C PHE A 16 -32.98 1.15 1.73
N CYS A 17 -33.96 1.85 1.19
CA CYS A 17 -35.13 2.23 1.95
C CYS A 17 -36.08 1.03 2.10
N ALA A 18 -36.36 0.61 3.34
CA ALA A 18 -37.30 -0.48 3.63
C ALA A 18 -38.75 -0.19 3.18
N ARG A 19 -39.10 1.09 2.94
CA ARG A 19 -40.45 1.49 2.52
C ARG A 19 -40.61 1.60 1.01
N CYS A 20 -39.70 2.28 0.32
CA CYS A 20 -39.85 2.58 -1.11
C CYS A 20 -38.85 1.85 -2.02
N GLY A 21 -37.97 1.02 -1.45
CA GLY A 21 -36.95 0.28 -2.19
C GLY A 21 -35.83 1.16 -2.79
N ALA A 22 -35.88 2.48 -2.61
CA ALA A 22 -34.87 3.38 -3.16
C ALA A 22 -33.48 3.05 -2.59
N ARG A 23 -32.47 2.89 -3.46
CA ARG A 23 -31.07 2.86 -3.03
C ARG A 23 -30.77 4.19 -2.37
N LEU A 24 -30.36 4.11 -1.12
CA LEU A 24 -29.80 5.24 -0.41
C LEU A 24 -28.34 5.24 -0.85
N THR A 25 -27.96 6.20 -1.68
CA THR A 25 -26.58 6.44 -2.08
C THR A 25 -25.79 6.98 -0.89
N ALA A 26 -25.78 6.27 0.23
CA ALA A 26 -24.59 6.18 1.03
C ALA A 26 -23.60 5.37 0.19
N ALA A 27 -22.99 6.01 -0.82
CA ALA A 27 -21.78 5.47 -1.40
C ALA A 27 -20.73 5.59 -0.29
N PRO A 28 -20.31 4.49 0.36
CA PRO A 28 -19.14 4.55 1.23
C PRO A 28 -17.87 4.72 0.38
N GLY A 29 -17.99 4.76 -0.96
CA GLY A 29 -16.91 4.93 -1.91
C GLY A 29 -16.33 6.35 -1.98
N ALA A 30 -16.99 7.34 -1.37
CA ALA A 30 -16.46 8.69 -1.18
C ALA A 30 -15.85 8.91 0.20
N ALA A 31 -15.53 7.82 0.94
CA ALA A 31 -14.59 7.91 2.05
C ALA A 31 -13.22 8.32 1.48
N ALA A 32 -13.00 9.64 1.53
CA ALA A 32 -11.75 10.38 1.47
C ALA A 32 -10.55 9.58 0.97
N MET A 33 -10.15 9.88 -0.27
CA MET A 33 -8.85 9.56 -0.87
C MET A 33 -7.72 10.29 -0.13
N ASP A 34 -7.56 10.02 1.16
CA ASP A 34 -6.41 10.42 1.93
C ASP A 34 -5.73 9.09 2.27
N ALA A 35 -4.85 8.68 1.35
CA ALA A 35 -3.92 7.59 1.64
C ALA A 35 -3.19 7.99 2.93
N PRO A 36 -3.23 7.16 3.98
CA PRO A 36 -2.66 7.58 5.24
C PRO A 36 -1.16 7.83 5.05
N VAL A 37 -0.65 8.94 5.59
CA VAL A 37 0.73 9.41 5.38
C VAL A 37 1.76 8.32 5.67
N TRP A 38 1.49 7.44 6.65
CA TRP A 38 2.36 6.31 6.97
C TRP A 38 2.49 5.30 5.82
N LEU A 39 1.44 5.07 5.01
CA LEU A 39 1.49 4.17 3.85
C LEU A 39 2.34 4.78 2.74
N LEU A 40 2.22 6.09 2.51
CA LEU A 40 3.07 6.79 1.56
C LEU A 40 4.54 6.78 2.01
N ALA A 41 4.79 6.98 3.31
CA ALA A 41 6.12 6.84 3.90
C ALA A 41 6.67 5.42 3.71
N LEU A 42 5.85 4.39 3.93
CA LEU A 42 6.23 2.99 3.74
C LEU A 42 6.66 2.71 2.29
N LEU A 43 5.91 3.22 1.31
CA LEU A 43 6.23 3.07 -0.11
C LEU A 43 7.54 3.75 -0.49
N TRP A 44 7.79 4.96 0.02
CA TRP A 44 9.06 5.66 -0.19
C TRP A 44 10.24 4.96 0.47
N VAL A 45 10.07 4.46 1.70
CA VAL A 45 11.11 3.68 2.40
C VAL A 45 11.40 2.38 1.65
N GLY A 46 10.37 1.68 1.16
CA GLY A 46 10.53 0.50 0.33
C GLY A 46 11.26 0.81 -0.99
N ALA A 47 10.89 1.89 -1.67
CA ALA A 47 11.57 2.35 -2.89
C ALA A 47 13.05 2.67 -2.63
N ALA A 48 13.35 3.40 -1.54
CA ALA A 48 14.72 3.76 -1.17
C ALA A 48 15.56 2.51 -0.84
N GLY A 49 15.01 1.57 -0.07
CA GLY A 49 15.69 0.31 0.26
C GLY A 49 15.98 -0.54 -0.98
N LEU A 50 15.02 -0.65 -1.90
CA LEU A 50 15.20 -1.38 -3.15
C LEU A 50 16.19 -0.70 -4.10
N LEU A 51 16.20 0.64 -4.15
CA LEU A 51 17.21 1.39 -4.91
C LEU A 51 18.61 1.22 -4.33
N ALA A 52 18.75 1.23 -3.01
CA ALA A 52 20.03 0.98 -2.35
C ALA A 52 20.54 -0.44 -2.66
N ALA A 53 19.66 -1.45 -2.59
CA ALA A 53 19.99 -2.82 -2.98
C ALA A 53 20.38 -2.90 -4.47
N ALA A 54 19.61 -2.28 -5.36
CA ALA A 54 19.91 -2.26 -6.79
C ALA A 54 21.28 -1.61 -7.07
N ALA A 55 21.58 -0.48 -6.41
CA ALA A 55 22.87 0.20 -6.52
C ALA A 55 24.03 -0.67 -6.02
N PHE A 56 23.85 -1.37 -4.90
CA PHE A 56 24.85 -2.30 -4.36
C PHE A 56 25.13 -3.46 -5.32
N TYR A 57 24.09 -4.14 -5.82
CA TYR A 57 24.25 -5.23 -6.78
C TYR A 57 24.82 -4.77 -8.13
N LEU A 58 24.48 -3.56 -8.57
CA LEU A 58 25.06 -2.97 -9.77
C LEU A 58 26.54 -2.64 -9.58
N ALA A 59 26.93 -2.14 -8.41
CA ALA A 59 28.33 -1.89 -8.07
C ALA A 59 29.16 -3.19 -8.02
N LEU A 60 28.58 -4.29 -7.53
CA LEU A 60 29.18 -5.63 -7.64
C LEU A 60 29.31 -6.09 -9.10
N ALA A 61 28.25 -5.96 -9.90
CA ALA A 61 28.27 -6.36 -11.30
C ALA A 61 29.29 -5.57 -12.13
N ALA A 62 29.45 -4.27 -11.82
CA ALA A 62 30.44 -3.39 -12.43
C ALA A 62 31.88 -3.60 -11.91
N GLY A 63 32.08 -4.43 -10.88
CA GLY A 63 33.39 -4.65 -10.26
C GLY A 63 33.91 -3.48 -9.43
N LEU A 64 33.05 -2.52 -9.08
CA LEU A 64 33.39 -1.39 -8.20
C LEU A 64 33.51 -1.83 -6.73
N ILE A 65 32.75 -2.86 -6.34
CA ILE A 65 32.85 -3.52 -5.04
C ILE A 65 33.39 -4.92 -5.30
N GLN A 66 34.51 -5.25 -4.66
CA GLN A 66 35.04 -6.61 -4.71
C GLN A 66 34.29 -7.45 -3.68
N PRO A 67 33.78 -8.64 -4.03
CA PRO A 67 33.30 -9.56 -3.03
C PRO A 67 34.46 -9.87 -2.07
N GLY A 68 34.15 -10.09 -0.78
CA GLY A 68 35.15 -10.52 0.20
C GLY A 68 35.78 -11.86 -0.19
N PRO A 69 36.59 -12.49 0.68
CA PRO A 69 37.16 -13.80 0.39
C PRO A 69 36.02 -14.80 0.12
N ILE A 70 35.77 -15.11 -1.15
CA ILE A 70 34.85 -16.18 -1.56
C ILE A 70 35.67 -17.47 -1.57
N ASP A 71 35.03 -18.60 -1.30
CA ASP A 71 35.61 -19.91 -1.53
C ASP A 71 36.29 -19.97 -2.92
N PRO A 72 37.53 -20.48 -3.03
CA PRO A 72 38.29 -20.49 -4.28
C PRO A 72 37.63 -21.29 -5.41
N SER A 73 36.59 -22.08 -5.12
CA SER A 73 35.79 -22.78 -6.13
C SER A 73 34.80 -21.89 -6.90
N VAL A 74 34.54 -20.66 -6.45
CA VAL A 74 33.56 -19.76 -7.08
C VAL A 74 34.25 -18.82 -8.07
N ASP A 75 33.94 -18.98 -9.36
CA ASP A 75 34.47 -18.09 -10.40
C ASP A 75 33.83 -16.68 -10.30
N PRO A 76 34.61 -15.61 -10.04
CA PRO A 76 34.10 -14.24 -9.97
C PRO A 76 33.45 -13.78 -11.29
N ALA A 77 33.76 -14.39 -12.43
CA ALA A 77 33.09 -14.11 -13.70
C ALA A 77 31.59 -14.51 -13.69
N GLN A 78 31.21 -15.54 -12.92
CA GLN A 78 29.82 -15.99 -12.79
C GLN A 78 28.99 -15.15 -11.79
N VAL A 79 29.66 -14.47 -10.86
CA VAL A 79 29.02 -13.60 -9.86
C VAL A 79 28.48 -12.30 -10.48
N ARG A 80 29.13 -11.79 -11.53
CA ARG A 80 28.70 -10.54 -12.21
C ARG A 80 27.33 -10.62 -12.89
N PRO A 81 27.01 -11.64 -13.73
CA PRO A 81 25.70 -11.72 -14.37
C PRO A 81 24.57 -11.99 -13.37
N SER A 82 24.82 -12.79 -12.33
CA SER A 82 23.83 -13.02 -11.27
C SER A 82 23.54 -11.74 -10.48
N ALA A 83 24.57 -10.97 -10.11
CA ALA A 83 24.40 -9.66 -9.48
C ALA A 83 23.62 -8.67 -10.37
N ALA A 84 23.88 -8.66 -11.68
CA ALA A 84 23.15 -7.80 -12.63
C ALA A 84 21.64 -8.14 -12.68
N ILE A 85 21.29 -9.44 -12.64
CA ILE A 85 19.89 -9.88 -12.58
C ILE A 85 19.22 -9.40 -11.29
N PHE A 86 19.88 -9.55 -10.14
CA PHE A 86 19.34 -9.07 -8.86
C PHE A 86 19.17 -7.54 -8.86
N ALA A 87 20.13 -6.80 -9.44
CA ALA A 87 20.02 -5.35 -9.59
C ALA A 87 18.82 -4.94 -10.45
N ALA A 88 18.60 -5.60 -11.59
CA ALA A 88 17.48 -5.32 -12.49
C ALA A 88 16.12 -5.61 -11.82
N CYS A 89 16.01 -6.73 -11.11
CA CYS A 89 14.81 -7.09 -10.34
C CYS A 89 14.52 -6.06 -9.25
N ALA A 90 15.53 -5.68 -8.45
CA ALA A 90 15.39 -4.69 -7.38
C ALA A 90 14.98 -3.31 -7.94
N ALA A 91 15.60 -2.87 -9.05
CA ALA A 91 15.24 -1.62 -9.71
C ALA A 91 13.80 -1.63 -10.25
N SER A 92 13.36 -2.75 -10.84
CA SER A 92 11.99 -2.91 -11.34
C SER A 92 10.95 -2.82 -10.22
N LEU A 93 11.23 -3.44 -9.07
CA LEU A 93 10.37 -3.35 -7.89
C LEU A 93 10.38 -1.94 -7.28
N ALA A 94 11.52 -1.26 -7.25
CA ALA A 94 11.61 0.12 -6.80
C ALA A 94 10.75 1.05 -7.66
N ALA A 95 10.80 0.88 -8.99
CA ALA A 95 9.95 1.62 -9.92
C ALA A 95 8.46 1.37 -9.63
N GLY A 96 8.07 0.13 -9.33
CA GLY A 96 6.72 -0.20 -8.87
C GLY A 96 6.30 0.57 -7.61
N HIS A 97 7.17 0.68 -6.62
CA HIS A 97 6.88 1.45 -5.40
C HIS A 97 6.70 2.95 -5.69
N VAL A 98 7.57 3.53 -6.53
CA VAL A 98 7.47 4.94 -6.94
C VAL A 98 6.18 5.21 -7.71
N VAL A 99 5.84 4.35 -8.68
CA VAL A 99 4.60 4.48 -9.46
C VAL A 99 3.37 4.38 -8.56
N ALA A 100 3.37 3.47 -7.58
CA ALA A 100 2.29 3.36 -6.59
C ALA A 100 2.18 4.63 -5.73
N ALA A 101 3.30 5.13 -5.22
CA ALA A 101 3.34 6.34 -4.39
C ALA A 101 2.84 7.57 -5.17
N VAL A 102 3.32 7.76 -6.40
CA VAL A 102 2.89 8.86 -7.28
C VAL A 102 1.40 8.73 -7.65
N GLY A 103 0.94 7.52 -7.96
CA GLY A 103 -0.47 7.26 -8.25
C GLY A 103 -1.40 7.60 -7.07
N LEU A 104 -0.96 7.29 -5.84
CA LEU A 104 -1.68 7.62 -4.61
C LEU A 104 -1.69 9.13 -4.36
N MET A 105 -0.57 9.84 -4.55
CA MET A 105 -0.52 11.30 -4.46
C MET A 105 -1.44 11.98 -5.50
N GLY A 106 -1.50 11.42 -6.71
CA GLY A 106 -2.36 11.90 -7.79
C GLY A 106 -3.84 11.53 -7.67
N ARG A 107 -4.27 10.90 -6.56
CA ARG A 107 -5.67 10.50 -6.31
C ARG A 107 -6.28 9.66 -7.46
N ARG A 108 -5.47 8.85 -8.14
CA ARG A 108 -5.91 8.02 -9.28
C ARG A 108 -6.64 6.76 -8.77
N SER A 109 -7.72 6.37 -9.44
CA SER A 109 -8.52 5.19 -9.05
C SER A 109 -7.75 3.87 -9.17
N TRP A 110 -6.84 3.74 -10.13
CA TRP A 110 -6.02 2.54 -10.34
C TRP A 110 -4.91 2.35 -9.29
N ALA A 111 -4.55 3.41 -8.56
CA ALA A 111 -3.41 3.40 -7.64
C ALA A 111 -3.58 2.42 -6.48
N ARG A 112 -4.83 2.16 -6.05
CA ARG A 112 -5.11 1.19 -4.97
C ARG A 112 -4.77 -0.23 -5.39
N THR A 113 -5.25 -0.66 -6.56
CA THR A 113 -5.02 -2.00 -7.11
C THR A 113 -3.52 -2.23 -7.33
N PHE A 114 -2.82 -1.21 -7.82
CA PHE A 114 -1.39 -1.28 -8.05
C PHE A 114 -0.59 -1.32 -6.74
N ALA A 115 -0.92 -0.46 -5.77
CA ALA A 115 -0.29 -0.48 -4.45
C ALA A 115 -0.49 -1.83 -3.73
N THR A 116 -1.67 -2.44 -3.85
CA THR A 116 -1.90 -3.79 -3.31
C THR A 116 -1.03 -4.85 -3.97
N LEU A 117 -0.89 -4.81 -5.30
CA LEU A 117 -0.02 -5.74 -6.04
C LEU A 117 1.43 -5.59 -5.59
N VAL A 118 1.93 -4.35 -5.51
CA VAL A 118 3.29 -4.06 -5.06
C VAL A 118 3.51 -4.54 -3.62
N CYS A 119 2.58 -4.27 -2.71
CA CYS A 119 2.65 -4.74 -1.32
C CYS A 119 2.64 -6.28 -1.22
N VAL A 120 1.84 -6.97 -2.03
CA VAL A 120 1.78 -8.44 -2.04
C VAL A 120 3.08 -9.04 -2.57
N VAL A 121 3.59 -8.53 -3.71
CA VAL A 121 4.86 -8.98 -4.29
C VAL A 121 6.01 -8.75 -3.30
N TRP A 122 6.00 -7.62 -2.59
CA TRP A 122 6.99 -7.31 -1.57
C TRP A 122 6.86 -8.19 -0.31
N ALA A 123 5.63 -8.50 0.13
CA ALA A 123 5.41 -9.41 1.26
C ALA A 123 5.87 -10.85 0.97
N LEU A 124 5.74 -11.28 -0.30
CA LEU A 124 6.15 -12.61 -0.77
C LEU A 124 7.66 -12.75 -0.94
N THR A 125 8.38 -11.66 -1.17
CA THR A 125 9.85 -11.66 -1.08
C THR A 125 10.19 -11.65 0.41
N CYS A 126 10.81 -12.72 0.93
CA CYS A 126 10.97 -13.09 2.36
C CYS A 126 11.51 -12.02 3.35
N VAL A 127 11.75 -10.78 2.92
CA VAL A 127 12.11 -9.60 3.73
C VAL A 127 10.88 -8.74 4.07
N GLY A 128 9.80 -8.78 3.28
CA GLY A 128 8.63 -7.91 3.45
C GLY A 128 7.48 -8.48 4.27
N LEU A 129 7.54 -9.75 4.69
CA LEU A 129 6.41 -10.45 5.31
C LEU A 129 5.81 -9.73 6.55
N PRO A 130 6.60 -9.25 7.54
CA PRO A 130 6.02 -8.51 8.66
C PRO A 130 5.51 -7.12 8.27
N VAL A 131 6.13 -6.45 7.28
CA VAL A 131 5.82 -5.07 6.90
C VAL A 131 4.64 -4.97 5.92
N GLY A 132 4.57 -5.89 4.95
CA GLY A 132 3.49 -6.00 3.99
C GLY A 132 2.17 -6.44 4.62
N LEU A 133 2.21 -7.33 5.63
CA LEU A 133 1.03 -7.71 6.40
C LEU A 133 0.44 -6.51 7.16
N LEU A 134 1.28 -5.64 7.73
CA LEU A 134 0.82 -4.39 8.37
C LEU A 134 0.16 -3.45 7.35
N GLY A 135 0.72 -3.35 6.15
CA GLY A 135 0.15 -2.58 5.04
C GLY A 135 -1.25 -3.05 4.64
N ILE A 136 -1.41 -4.36 4.41
CA ILE A 136 -2.69 -4.97 4.02
C ILE A 136 -3.71 -4.85 5.15
N ALA A 137 -3.34 -5.17 6.39
CA ALA A 137 -4.25 -5.11 7.55
C ALA A 137 -4.80 -3.70 7.79
N ALA A 138 -4.02 -2.67 7.51
CA ALA A 138 -4.46 -1.29 7.67
C ALA A 138 -5.31 -0.78 6.49
N LEU A 139 -5.10 -1.31 5.27
CA LEU A 139 -5.93 -0.99 4.11
C LEU A 139 -7.36 -1.55 4.26
N TRP A 140 -7.47 -2.73 4.87
CA TRP A 140 -8.75 -3.44 5.02
C TRP A 140 -9.42 -3.24 6.38
N ARG A 141 -8.83 -2.48 7.31
CA ARG A 141 -9.44 -2.24 8.62
C ARG A 141 -10.66 -1.33 8.48
N PRO A 142 -11.87 -1.77 8.89
CA PRO A 142 -13.03 -0.90 8.94
C PRO A 142 -12.75 0.24 9.92
N ARG A 143 -12.81 1.50 9.45
CA ARG A 143 -12.76 2.66 10.33
C ARG A 143 -13.97 2.58 11.27
N ARG A 144 -13.71 2.46 12.58
CA ARG A 144 -14.77 2.49 13.58
C ARG A 144 -15.48 3.85 13.46
N PRO A 145 -16.82 3.90 13.37
CA PRO A 145 -17.52 5.17 13.41
C PRO A 145 -17.15 5.89 14.70
N ALA A 146 -16.87 7.19 14.61
CA ALA A 146 -16.65 8.04 15.77
C ALA A 146 -17.80 7.79 16.74
N ARG A 147 -17.48 7.40 17.99
CA ARG A 147 -18.48 7.39 19.04
C ARG A 147 -18.87 8.84 19.24
N ASP A 148 -20.09 9.19 18.86
CA ASP A 148 -20.74 10.42 19.29
C ASP A 148 -20.74 10.39 20.82
N VAL A 149 -19.77 11.09 21.42
CA VAL A 149 -19.71 11.31 22.86
C VAL A 149 -20.92 12.17 23.19
N GLY A 150 -21.96 11.51 23.70
CA GLY A 150 -23.24 12.13 24.02
C GLY A 150 -23.06 13.32 24.96
N THR A 151 -23.28 14.51 24.44
CA THR A 151 -23.70 15.66 25.25
C THR A 151 -25.20 15.53 25.49
N ALA A 152 -25.60 14.68 26.43
CA ALA A 152 -26.95 14.67 27.00
C ALA A 152 -26.83 14.91 28.51
N GLY A 153 -26.45 16.15 28.84
CA GLY A 153 -26.41 16.66 30.21
C GLY A 153 -26.95 18.09 30.22
N ALA A 154 -28.23 18.25 29.90
CA ALA A 154 -28.93 19.53 30.03
C ALA A 154 -30.45 19.30 30.14
N ILE A 155 -30.91 18.91 31.32
CA ILE A 155 -32.23 19.32 31.81
C ILE A 155 -32.10 19.48 33.32
N ARG A 156 -32.19 20.73 33.77
CA ARG A 156 -32.29 21.16 35.16
C ARG A 156 -33.59 21.93 35.27
#